data_AF-A0A4Z1KIS7-F1
#
_entry.id   AF-A0A4Z1KIS7-F1
#
_cell.length_a   1.000
_cell.length_b   1.000
_cell.length_c   1.000
_cell.angle_alpha   90.00
_cell.angle_beta   90.00
_cell.angle_gamma   90.00
#
_symmetry.space_group_name_H-M   'P 1'
#
loop_
_entity.id
_entity.type
_entity.pdbx_description
1 polymer ?
#
loop_
_entity_poly.entity_id
_entity_poly.type
_entity_poly.pdbx_seq_one_letter_code
_entity_poly.pdbx_strand_id
1 'polypeptide(L)'
;MDAQGNKEELDRRFKVLSTRTFEHDRKFIVTVEKLPSVKTIIKQPIIPGESSAGAFDTFSLEIQQEKCKNLDFESMVIFRQTSYAAKIIVDSVFPFTEITSKALSFLKAISELGLTHVHSVATIARLLSSSSCNFCPNFGF
;
A
#
# COMPACT_ATOMS: atom_id res chain seq x y z
N MET A 1 -22.58 -14.44 -3.80
CA MET A 1 -21.38 -13.56 -3.82
C MET A 1 -20.70 -13.83 -2.50
N ASP A 2 -19.71 -14.71 -2.55
CA ASP A 2 -19.40 -15.57 -1.41
C ASP A 2 -18.36 -14.88 -0.53
N ALA A 3 -18.68 -14.69 0.75
CA ALA A 3 -17.85 -13.99 1.73
C ALA A 3 -16.42 -14.58 1.83
N GLN A 4 -16.27 -15.87 1.49
CA GLN A 4 -15.00 -16.59 1.46
C GLN A 4 -14.02 -16.02 0.41
N GLY A 5 -14.49 -15.74 -0.81
CA GLY A 5 -13.64 -15.22 -1.88
C GLY A 5 -13.14 -13.80 -1.62
N ASN A 6 -13.94 -13.00 -0.89
CA ASN A 6 -13.54 -11.65 -0.49
C ASN A 6 -12.41 -11.68 0.56
N LYS A 7 -12.45 -12.65 1.50
CA LYS A 7 -11.46 -12.76 2.58
C LYS A 7 -10.07 -13.17 2.07
N GLU A 8 -10.00 -14.06 1.09
CA GLU A 8 -8.74 -14.49 0.46
C GLU A 8 -8.09 -13.37 -0.37
N GLU A 9 -8.89 -12.63 -1.13
CA GLU A 9 -8.42 -11.49 -1.91
C GLU A 9 -7.91 -10.36 -0.99
N LEU A 10 -8.60 -10.10 0.11
CA LEU A 10 -8.17 -9.13 1.11
C LEU A 10 -6.82 -9.53 1.73
N ASP A 11 -6.67 -10.80 2.10
CA ASP A 11 -5.43 -11.32 2.68
C ASP A 11 -4.25 -11.18 1.70
N ARG A 12 -4.49 -11.49 0.42
CA ARG A 12 -3.51 -11.29 -0.66
C ARG A 12 -3.11 -9.83 -0.80
N ARG A 13 -4.06 -8.89 -0.75
CA ARG A 13 -3.77 -7.45 -0.82
C ARG A 13 -2.91 -6.98 0.36
N PHE A 14 -3.23 -7.40 1.58
CA PHE A 14 -2.42 -7.06 2.75
C PHE A 14 -1.02 -7.68 2.73
N LYS A 15 -0.87 -8.89 2.17
CA LYS A 15 0.45 -9.48 1.93
C LYS A 15 1.30 -8.62 0.98
N VAL A 16 0.70 -8.07 -0.08
CA VAL A 16 1.39 -7.16 -1.03
C VAL A 16 1.77 -5.82 -0.39
N LEU A 17 0.97 -5.32 0.56
CA LEU A 17 1.29 -4.12 1.31
C LEU A 17 2.48 -4.31 2.27
N SER A 18 2.71 -5.55 2.72
CA SER A 18 3.79 -5.91 3.63
C SER A 18 5.11 -6.22 2.92
N THR A 19 5.07 -6.56 1.63
CA THR A 19 6.26 -6.85 0.83
C THR A 19 7.03 -5.57 0.48
N ARG A 20 8.33 -5.57 0.80
CA ARG A 20 9.25 -4.45 0.53
C ARG A 20 9.38 -4.20 -0.98
N THR A 21 9.63 -2.94 -1.35
CA THR A 21 9.74 -2.48 -2.74
C THR A 21 10.73 -3.32 -3.57
N PHE A 22 11.88 -3.70 -2.97
CA PHE A 22 12.91 -4.51 -3.60
C PHE A 22 12.49 -5.94 -3.98
N GLU A 23 11.48 -6.52 -3.31
CA GLU A 23 11.02 -7.89 -3.63
C GLU A 23 10.10 -7.92 -4.86
N HIS A 24 9.45 -6.80 -5.18
CA HIS A 24 8.57 -6.68 -6.35
C HIS A 24 9.36 -6.71 -7.67
N ASP A 25 10.63 -6.29 -7.65
CA ASP A 25 11.49 -6.24 -8.85
C ASP A 25 12.17 -7.59 -9.14
N ARG A 26 11.92 -8.63 -8.33
CA ARG A 26 12.41 -9.97 -8.62
C ARG A 26 11.64 -10.54 -9.80
N LYS A 27 12.19 -10.37 -11.01
CA LYS A 27 11.73 -10.95 -12.28
C LYS A 27 11.24 -12.39 -12.08
N PHE A 28 9.92 -12.59 -12.04
CA PHE A 28 9.35 -13.90 -12.29
C PHE A 28 9.52 -14.18 -13.79
N ILE A 29 10.54 -14.98 -14.12
CA ILE A 29 10.64 -15.61 -15.45
C ILE A 29 9.54 -16.67 -15.48
N VAL A 30 8.34 -16.28 -15.92
CA VAL A 30 7.26 -17.23 -16.19
C VAL A 30 7.48 -17.77 -17.59
N THR A 31 7.89 -19.03 -17.68
CA THR A 31 7.91 -19.79 -18.94
C THR A 31 6.47 -20.08 -19.33
N VAL A 32 5.88 -19.26 -20.21
CA VAL A 32 4.52 -19.51 -20.72
C VAL A 32 4.60 -20.56 -21.82
N GLU A 33 4.20 -21.79 -21.52
CA GLU A 33 3.93 -22.79 -22.55
C GLU A 33 2.72 -22.36 -23.40
N LYS A 34 2.99 -22.14 -24.68
CA LYS A 34 2.10 -21.92 -25.84
C LYS A 34 0.61 -21.67 -25.54
N LEU A 35 0.22 -20.39 -25.51
CA LEU A 35 -1.17 -19.95 -25.71
C LEU A 35 -1.53 -19.95 -27.22
N PRO A 36 -2.77 -20.31 -27.60
CA PRO A 36 -3.22 -20.30 -28.98
C PRO A 36 -3.29 -18.88 -29.53
N SER A 37 -3.04 -18.76 -30.84
CA SER A 37 -2.77 -17.58 -31.67
C SER A 37 -3.66 -16.36 -31.38
N VAL A 38 -3.33 -15.57 -30.36
CA VAL A 38 -3.83 -14.21 -30.19
C VAL A 38 -3.15 -13.37 -31.27
N LYS A 39 -3.94 -12.58 -32.02
CA LYS A 39 -3.45 -11.61 -33.01
C LYS A 39 -2.23 -10.90 -32.43
N THR A 40 -1.10 -10.98 -33.14
CA THR A 40 0.19 -10.45 -32.70
C THR A 40 0.05 -8.97 -32.35
N ILE A 41 -0.12 -8.67 -31.06
CA ILE A 41 -0.03 -7.30 -30.58
C ILE A 41 1.43 -6.93 -30.78
N ILE A 42 1.71 -6.05 -31.74
CA ILE A 42 3.02 -5.43 -31.88
C ILE A 42 3.22 -4.61 -30.62
N LYS A 43 3.89 -5.20 -29.62
CA LYS A 43 4.29 -4.48 -28.43
C LYS A 43 5.26 -3.40 -28.90
N GLN A 44 4.82 -2.14 -28.85
CA GLN A 44 5.76 -1.03 -28.99
C GLN A 44 6.85 -1.23 -27.93
N PRO A 45 8.13 -0.97 -28.26
CA PRO A 45 9.19 -0.97 -27.28
C PRO A 45 8.79 -0.02 -26.16
N ILE A 46 8.64 -0.55 -24.94
CA ILE A 46 8.52 0.30 -23.76
C ILE A 46 9.87 1.00 -23.65
N ILE A 47 9.94 2.25 -24.11
CA ILE A 47 11.09 3.10 -23.84
C ILE A 47 11.14 3.24 -22.31
N PRO A 48 12.24 2.86 -21.64
CA PRO A 48 12.36 3.06 -20.20
C PRO A 48 12.33 4.57 -19.92
N GLY A 49 11.14 5.09 -19.58
CA GLY A 49 10.99 6.42 -19.00
C GLY A 49 11.19 6.33 -17.50
N GLU A 50 11.72 7.40 -16.89
CA GLU A 50 11.68 7.55 -15.45
C GLU A 50 10.21 7.53 -15.00
N SER A 51 9.88 6.66 -14.03
CA SER A 51 8.53 6.65 -13.47
C SER A 51 8.27 7.98 -12.76
N SER A 52 7.08 8.54 -12.92
CA SER A 52 6.70 9.83 -12.34
C SER A 52 5.38 9.71 -11.59
N ALA A 53 5.25 10.41 -10.46
CA ALA A 53 3.99 10.63 -9.75
C ALA A 53 3.27 11.91 -10.22
N GLY A 54 3.65 12.43 -11.39
CA GLY A 54 3.06 13.60 -12.03
C GLY A 54 3.45 14.89 -11.31
N ALA A 55 2.46 15.77 -11.08
CA ALA A 55 2.68 17.04 -10.38
C ALA A 55 3.23 16.84 -8.96
N PHE A 56 3.07 15.66 -8.37
CA PHE A 56 3.58 15.36 -7.03
C PHE A 56 5.11 15.40 -6.95
N ASP A 57 5.79 15.09 -8.06
CA ASP A 57 7.26 15.10 -8.16
C ASP A 57 7.84 16.52 -8.06
N THR A 58 7.01 17.56 -8.26
CA THR A 58 7.46 18.96 -8.19
C THR A 58 7.61 19.48 -6.77
N PHE A 59 7.02 18.80 -5.78
CA PHE A 59 7.13 19.17 -4.38
C PHE A 59 8.46 18.71 -3.79
N SER A 60 8.99 19.44 -2.80
CA SER A 60 10.12 18.96 -2.00
C SER A 60 9.74 17.71 -1.21
N LEU A 61 10.74 16.91 -0.82
CA LEU A 61 10.54 15.66 -0.10
C LEU A 61 9.73 15.86 1.19
N GLU A 62 9.99 16.93 1.93
CA GLU A 62 9.30 17.25 3.18
C GLU A 62 7.80 17.48 2.94
N ILE A 63 7.46 18.22 1.86
CA ILE A 63 6.08 18.48 1.49
C ILE A 63 5.39 17.20 1.01
N GLN A 64 6.10 16.35 0.25
CA GLN A 64 5.57 15.04 -0.16
C GLN A 64 5.20 14.19 1.06
N GLN A 65 6.12 14.07 2.04
CA GLN A 65 5.88 13.34 3.27
C GLN A 65 4.74 13.93 4.11
N GLU A 66 4.69 15.26 4.21
CA GLU A 66 3.64 15.99 4.93
C GLU A 66 2.25 15.75 4.30
N LYS A 67 2.16 15.70 2.97
CA LYS A 67 0.91 15.39 2.29
C LYS A 67 0.52 13.93 2.52
N CYS A 68 1.44 13.00 2.30
CA CYS A 68 1.15 11.57 2.43
C CYS A 68 0.73 11.17 3.86
N LYS A 69 1.36 11.72 4.91
CA LYS A 69 1.00 11.37 6.31
C LYS A 69 -0.43 11.77 6.67
N ASN A 70 -0.98 12.78 5.99
CA ASN A 70 -2.31 13.32 6.23
C ASN A 70 -3.39 12.69 5.35
N LEU A 71 -3.01 11.86 4.37
CA LEU A 71 -3.96 11.04 3.62
C LEU A 71 -4.52 9.92 4.51
N ASP A 72 -5.77 9.56 4.25
CA ASP A 72 -6.36 8.33 4.78
C ASP A 72 -5.68 7.09 4.20
N PHE A 73 -5.88 5.95 4.88
CA PHE A 73 -5.18 4.72 4.52
C PHE A 73 -5.56 4.24 3.12
N GLU A 74 -6.84 4.38 2.74
CA GLU A 74 -7.34 3.97 1.43
C GLU A 74 -6.74 4.80 0.30
N SER A 75 -6.79 6.13 0.43
CA SER A 75 -6.17 7.06 -0.52
C SER A 75 -4.68 6.81 -0.67
N MET A 76 -3.97 6.48 0.41
CA MET A 76 -2.54 6.18 0.33
C MET A 76 -2.26 4.85 -0.40
N VAL A 77 -3.08 3.83 -0.18
CA VAL A 77 -2.99 2.55 -0.93
C VAL A 77 -3.29 2.77 -2.41
N ILE A 78 -4.30 3.57 -2.75
CA ILE A 78 -4.63 3.91 -4.13
C ILE A 78 -3.48 4.68 -4.78
N PHE A 79 -2.96 5.72 -4.12
CA PHE A 79 -1.85 6.52 -4.63
C PHE A 79 -0.61 5.66 -4.91
N ARG A 80 -0.26 4.76 -3.98
CA ARG A 80 0.84 3.80 -4.12
C ARG A 80 0.75 2.94 -5.39
N GLN A 81 -0.46 2.65 -5.87
CA GLN A 81 -0.70 1.80 -7.03
C GLN A 81 -0.66 2.56 -8.37
N THR A 82 -0.60 3.88 -8.36
CA THR A 82 -0.67 4.70 -9.59
C THR A 82 0.60 4.65 -10.42
N SER A 83 1.76 4.55 -9.79
CA SER A 83 3.06 4.53 -10.46
C SER A 83 4.15 3.93 -9.55
N TYR A 84 5.29 3.56 -10.12
CA TYR A 84 6.43 3.10 -9.33
C TYR A 84 7.03 4.23 -8.49
N ALA A 85 7.06 5.47 -9.01
CA ALA A 85 7.45 6.64 -8.23
C ALA A 85 6.54 6.87 -7.02
N ALA A 86 5.22 6.83 -7.20
CA ALA A 86 4.28 6.95 -6.09
C ALA A 86 4.45 5.83 -5.06
N LYS A 87 4.76 4.61 -5.51
CA LYS A 87 5.10 3.51 -4.62
C LYS A 87 6.32 3.81 -3.75
N ILE A 88 7.41 4.31 -4.34
CA ILE A 88 8.62 4.69 -3.60
C ILE A 88 8.32 5.78 -2.58
N ILE A 89 7.57 6.81 -2.99
CA ILE A 89 7.18 7.92 -2.11
C ILE A 89 6.40 7.38 -0.91
N VAL A 90 5.34 6.59 -1.14
CA VAL A 90 4.53 6.02 -0.07
C VAL A 90 5.32 5.04 0.81
N ASP A 91 6.15 4.18 0.24
CA ASP A 91 7.00 3.24 0.97
C ASP A 91 8.09 3.95 1.81
N SER A 92 8.34 5.25 1.57
CA SER A 92 9.24 6.08 2.41
C SER A 92 8.53 6.77 3.59
N VAL A 93 7.19 6.75 3.64
CA VAL A 93 6.40 7.41 4.68
C VAL A 93 6.40 6.55 5.94
N PHE A 94 7.10 7.00 6.98
CA PHE A 94 7.30 6.23 8.22
C PHE A 94 5.98 5.75 8.87
N PRO A 95 4.95 6.58 9.08
CA PRO A 95 3.67 6.11 9.63
C PRO A 95 3.04 4.97 8.82
N PHE A 96 3.13 5.03 7.48
CA PHE A 96 2.58 3.98 6.62
C PHE A 96 3.31 2.66 6.80
N THR A 97 4.64 2.69 6.72
CA THR A 97 5.48 1.50 6.89
C THR A 97 5.39 0.89 8.29
N GLU A 98 5.23 1.72 9.32
CA GLU A 98 5.03 1.25 10.70
C GLU A 98 3.72 0.45 10.83
N ILE A 99 2.61 0.98 10.32
CA ILE A 99 1.31 0.32 10.43
C ILE A 99 1.28 -0.96 9.58
N THR A 100 1.79 -0.92 8.35
CA THR A 100 1.79 -2.09 7.45
C THR A 100 2.73 -3.20 7.91
N SER A 101 3.75 -2.90 8.72
CA SER A 101 4.64 -3.92 9.28
C SER A 101 4.18 -4.48 10.63
N LYS A 102 3.57 -3.65 11.50
CA LYS A 102 3.24 -4.05 12.88
C LYS A 102 1.76 -4.38 13.10
N ALA A 103 0.85 -3.86 12.29
CA ALA A 103 -0.58 -3.83 12.61
C ALA A 103 -1.48 -4.34 11.48
N LEU A 104 -1.03 -5.34 10.73
CA LEU A 104 -1.80 -5.94 9.62
C LEU A 104 -3.18 -6.45 10.03
N SER A 105 -3.27 -7.11 11.20
CA SER A 105 -4.56 -7.63 11.70
C SER A 105 -5.55 -6.50 11.98
N PHE A 106 -5.07 -5.37 12.51
CA PHE A 106 -5.90 -4.18 12.72
C PHE A 106 -6.35 -3.59 11.39
N LEU A 107 -5.42 -3.43 10.43
CA LEU A 107 -5.74 -2.95 9.09
C LEU A 107 -6.79 -3.83 8.38
N LYS A 108 -6.68 -5.16 8.53
CA LYS A 108 -7.65 -6.10 8.01
C LYS A 108 -9.03 -5.89 8.60
N ALA A 109 -9.12 -5.75 9.93
CA ALA A 109 -10.39 -5.52 10.62
C ALA A 109 -11.05 -4.19 10.21
N ILE A 110 -10.30 -3.08 10.16
CA ILE A 110 -10.88 -1.80 9.72
C ILE A 110 -11.27 -1.82 8.25
N SER A 111 -10.57 -2.60 7.42
CA SER A 111 -10.90 -2.76 6.00
C SER A 111 -12.17 -3.59 5.80
N GLU A 112 -12.35 -4.67 6.57
CA GLU A 112 -13.60 -5.45 6.60
C GLU A 112 -14.80 -4.61 7.06
N LEU A 113 -14.56 -3.63 7.95
CA LEU A 113 -15.57 -2.68 8.42
C LEU A 113 -15.77 -1.48 7.46
N GLY A 114 -14.97 -1.37 6.40
CA GLY A 114 -15.02 -0.26 5.45
C GLY A 114 -14.60 1.09 6.04
N LEU A 115 -13.74 1.10 7.06
CA LEU A 115 -13.33 2.31 7.81
C LEU A 115 -11.95 2.85 7.40
N THR A 116 -11.37 2.35 6.30
CA THR A 116 -10.03 2.73 5.84
C THR A 116 -9.90 4.20 5.39
N HIS A 117 -11.01 4.81 5.00
CA HIS A 117 -11.09 6.20 4.57
C HIS A 117 -11.31 7.21 5.71
N VAL A 118 -11.54 6.74 6.95
CA VAL A 118 -12.02 7.60 8.05
C VAL A 118 -10.87 8.36 8.72
N HIS A 119 -9.69 7.75 8.80
CA HIS A 119 -8.57 8.30 9.55
C HIS A 119 -7.30 8.39 8.71
N SER A 120 -6.56 9.47 8.91
CA SER A 120 -5.23 9.62 8.34
C SER A 120 -4.28 8.56 8.86
N VAL A 121 -3.30 8.20 8.06
CA VAL A 121 -2.30 7.20 8.44
C VAL A 121 -1.47 7.67 9.64
N ALA A 122 -1.18 8.96 9.75
CA ALA A 122 -0.56 9.51 10.96
C ALA A 122 -1.44 9.31 12.22
N THR A 123 -2.76 9.44 12.09
CA THR A 123 -3.68 9.24 13.21
C THR A 123 -3.71 7.78 13.63
N ILE A 124 -3.81 6.86 12.67
CA ILE A 124 -3.80 5.41 12.93
C ILE A 124 -2.48 5.00 13.60
N ALA A 125 -1.34 5.46 13.08
CA ALA A 125 -0.02 5.11 13.62
C ALA A 125 0.12 5.57 15.08
N ARG A 126 -0.28 6.82 15.35
CA ARG A 126 -0.25 7.37 16.71
C ARG A 126 -1.16 6.61 17.68
N LEU A 127 -2.34 6.18 17.25
CA LEU A 127 -3.26 5.40 18.09
C LEU A 127 -2.69 4.01 18.41
N LEU A 128 -2.10 3.34 17.41
CA LEU A 128 -1.52 2.01 17.58
C LEU A 128 -0.20 2.03 18.36
N SER A 129 0.55 3.13 18.29
CA SER A 129 1.79 3.33 19.05
C SER A 129 1.55 3.96 20.43
N SER A 130 0.30 4.20 20.82
CA SER A 130 -0.02 4.73 22.15
C SER A 130 0.15 3.65 23.21
N SER A 131 0.86 3.99 24.30
CA SER A 131 0.95 3.14 25.50
C SER A 131 -0.30 3.22 26.38
N SER A 132 -1.27 4.08 26.04
CA SER A 132 -2.52 4.25 26.77
C SER A 132 -3.69 3.71 25.94
N CYS A 133 -4.37 2.69 26.45
CA CYS A 133 -5.64 2.26 25.88
C CYS A 133 -6.79 2.97 26.61
N ASN A 134 -7.61 3.72 25.87
CA ASN A 134 -8.77 4.43 26.44
C ASN A 134 -9.82 3.49 27.08
N PHE A 135 -9.78 2.20 26.76
CA PHE A 135 -10.70 1.18 27.28
C PHE A 135 -10.04 0.21 28.28
N CYS A 136 -8.72 0.31 28.51
CA CYS A 136 -8.04 -0.53 29.49
C CYS A 136 -7.47 0.35 30.62
N PRO A 137 -7.97 0.22 31.86
CA PRO A 137 -7.44 0.94 33.02
C PRO A 137 -5.96 0.62 33.31
N ASN A 138 -5.47 -0.54 32.86
CA ASN A 138 -4.14 -1.07 33.16
C ASN A 138 -3.44 -1.56 31.88
N PHE A 139 -3.01 -0.65 31.01
CA PHE A 139 -2.14 -1.03 29.88
C PHE A 139 -0.68 -0.72 30.25
N GLY A 140 0.15 -1.76 30.39
CA GLY A 140 1.60 -1.62 30.65
C GLY A 140 2.10 -1.95 32.06
N PHE A 141 1.69 -3.07 32.63
CA PHE A 141 2.42 -3.73 33.74
C PHE A 141 2.91 -5.11 33.30
#